data_AF-A0A920EAV7-F1
#
_entry.id   AF-A0A920EAV7-F1
#
_cell.length_a   1.000
_cell.length_b   1.000
_cell.length_c   1.000
_cell.angle_alpha   90.00
_cell.angle_beta   90.00
_cell.angle_gamma   90.00
#
_symmetry.space_group_name_H-M   'P 1'
#
loop_
_entity.id
_entity.type
_entity.pdbx_description
1 polymer ?
#
loop_
_entity_poly.entity_id
_entity_poly.type
_entity_poly.pdbx_seq_one_letter_code
_entity_poly.pdbx_strand_id
1 'polypeptide(L)' 'MKAMFGMLDLRAGSVLLDGEDITTLQPQHRVQRAVWFKSTDAKCIHVEMTVEENLVVG' A
#
# COMPACT_ATOMS: atom_id res chain seq x y z
N MET A 1 -9.01 -3.73 0.31
CA MET A 1 -7.92 -4.40 1.06
C MET A 1 -7.45 -3.56 2.25
N LYS A 2 -8.35 -3.04 3.11
CA LYS A 2 -7.97 -2.03 4.13
C LYS A 2 -7.28 -2.60 5.38
N ALA A 3 -7.60 -3.84 5.77
CA ALA A 3 -7.01 -4.49 6.95
C ALA A 3 -5.55 -4.94 6.74
N MET A 4 -5.19 -5.41 5.55
CA MET A 4 -3.81 -5.78 5.20
C MET A 4 -2.85 -4.59 5.35
N PHE A 5 -3.28 -3.42 4.86
CA PHE A 5 -2.51 -2.18 4.94
C PHE A 5 -2.55 -1.51 6.32
N GLY A 6 -3.20 -2.12 7.32
CA GLY A 6 -3.33 -1.54 8.66
C GLY A 6 -4.28 -0.33 8.75
N MET A 7 -5.07 -0.04 7.70
CA MET A 7 -6.08 1.02 7.73
C MET A 7 -7.34 0.62 8.51
N LEU A 8 -7.40 -0.62 9.00
CA LEU A 8 -8.42 -1.18 9.89
C LEU A 8 -7.73 -2.08 10.91
N ASP A 9 -8.13 -1.96 12.17
CA ASP A 9 -7.67 -2.86 13.23
C ASP A 9 -8.31 -4.25 13.07
N LEU A 10 -7.46 -5.27 13.09
CA LEU A 10 -7.90 -6.66 13.05
C LEU A 10 -8.44 -7.06 14.43
N ARG A 11 -9.69 -7.50 14.48
CA ARG A 11 -10.30 -8.03 15.72
C ARG A 11 -9.75 -9.41 16.10
N ALA A 12 -9.26 -10.17 15.12
CA ALA A 12 -8.60 -11.46 15.28
C ALA A 12 -7.82 -11.81 13.99
N GLY A 13 -6.79 -12.66 14.10
CA GLY A 13 -5.96 -13.12 12.98
C GLY A 13 -4.60 -12.40 12.89
N SER A 14 -3.76 -12.85 11.95
CA SER A 14 -2.44 -12.28 11.67
C SER A 14 -2.25 -12.00 10.18
N VAL A 15 -1.42 -11.00 9.88
CA VAL A 15 -1.00 -10.61 8.53
C VAL A 15 0.48 -10.93 8.40
N LEU A 16 0.79 -11.85 7.49
CA LEU A 16 2.16 -12.24 7.17
C LEU A 16 2.55 -11.70 5.79
N LEU A 17 3.75 -11.17 5.68
CA LEU A 17 4.38 -10.77 4.42
C LEU A 17 5.73 -11.49 4.33
N ASP A 18 5.92 -12.31 3.29
CA ASP A 18 7.13 -13.14 3.11
C ASP A 18 7.51 -13.97 4.36
N GLY A 19 6.52 -14.37 5.16
CA GLY A 19 6.70 -15.12 6.40
C GLY A 19 7.01 -14.27 7.63
N GLU A 20 7.18 -12.95 7.50
CA GLU A 20 7.30 -12.01 8.62
C GLU A 20 5.90 -11.57 9.08
N ASP A 21 5.63 -11.64 10.38
CA ASP A 21 4.39 -11.12 10.96
C ASP A 21 4.41 -9.59 11.01
N ILE A 22 3.53 -8.96 10.25
CA ILE A 22 3.40 -7.50 10.14
C ILE A 22 2.10 -6.99 10.81
N THR A 23 1.41 -7.82 11.59
CA THR A 23 0.09 -7.54 12.18
C THR A 23 0.07 -6.32 13.10
N THR A 24 1.19 -5.97 13.72
CA THR A 24 1.32 -4.85 14.65
C THR A 24 2.01 -3.63 14.04
N LEU A 25 2.54 -3.75 12.82
CA LEU A 25 3.22 -2.64 12.17
C LEU A 25 2.23 -1.52 11.82
N GLN A 26 2.69 -0.27 11.92
CA GLN A 26 1.93 0.86 11.43
C GLN A 26 1.74 0.79 9.91
N PRO A 27 0.62 1.31 9.36
CA PRO A 27 0.29 1.25 7.94
C PRO A 27 1.42 1.64 7.00
N GLN A 28 2.12 2.74 7.33
CA GLN A 28 3.21 3.30 6.54
C GLN A 28 4.40 2.32 6.46
N HIS A 29 4.72 1.65 7.57
CA HIS A 29 5.79 0.65 7.62
C HIS A 29 5.42 -0.65 6.92
N ARG A 30 4.13 -1.03 6.91
CA ARG A 30 3.66 -2.18 6.11
C ARG A 30 3.78 -1.90 4.62
N VAL A 31 3.38 -0.71 4.19
CA VAL A 31 3.47 -0.27 2.80
C VAL A 31 4.92 -0.24 2.30
N GLN A 32 5.85 0.27 3.11
CA GLN A 32 7.28 0.28 2.77
C GLN A 32 7.87 -1.12 2.61
N ARG A 33 7.52 -2.07 3.50
CA ARG A 33 7.94 -3.47 3.38
C ARG A 33 7.28 -4.20 2.21
N ALA A 34 6.04 -3.84 1.90
CA ALA A 34 5.30 -4.43 0.80
C ALA A 34 5.87 -4.00 -0.56
N VAL A 35 6.38 -2.78 -0.75
CA VAL A 35 6.90 -2.28 -2.05
C VAL A 35 5.84 -2.22 -3.18
N TRP A 36 4.67 -2.84 -3.05
CA TRP A 36 3.62 -2.93 -4.07
C TRP A 36 2.39 -2.04 -3.82
N PHE A 37 2.47 -1.08 -2.90
CA PHE A 37 1.31 -0.20 -2.64
C PHE A 37 1.24 0.96 -3.63
N LYS A 38 0.50 0.76 -4.72
CA LYS A 38 -0.20 1.86 -5.39
C LYS A 38 -1.61 1.94 -4.81
N SER A 39 -1.95 3.07 -4.19
CA SER A 39 -3.32 3.38 -3.79
C SER A 39 -4.22 3.24 -5.02
N THR A 40 -5.33 2.50 -4.94
CA THR A 40 -6.34 2.41 -6.02
C THR A 40 -7.11 3.73 -6.24
N ASP A 41 -6.63 4.84 -5.67
CA ASP A 41 -7.16 6.16 -5.93
C ASP A 41 -6.74 6.62 -7.32
N ALA A 42 -7.67 7.24 -8.06
CA ALA A 42 -7.45 7.79 -9.39
C ALA A 42 -6.35 8.88 -9.46
N LYS A 43 -5.70 9.21 -8.34
CA LYS A 43 -4.62 10.20 -8.23
C LYS A 43 -3.25 9.68 -8.70
N CYS A 44 -3.07 8.37 -8.89
CA CYS A 44 -1.79 7.85 -9.39
C CYS A 44 -1.61 8.03 -10.91
N ILE A 45 -2.68 8.38 -11.64
CA ILE A 45 -2.64 8.64 -13.08
C ILE A 45 -3.22 10.03 -13.32
N HIS A 46 -2.37 10.94 -13.74
CA HIS A 46 -2.73 12.30 -14.07
C HIS A 46 -3.06 12.35 -15.56
N VAL A 47 -4.35 12.45 -15.86
CA VAL A 47 -4.89 12.44 -17.23
C VAL A 47 -4.43 13.63 -18.09
N GLU A 48 -3.93 14.69 -17.46
CA GLU A 48 -3.38 15.87 -18.14
C GLU A 48 -1.88 15.72 -18.49
N MET A 49 -1.20 14.69 -17.96
CA MET A 49 0.22 14.44 -18.19
C MET A 49 0.44 13.31 -19.19
N THR A 50 1.58 13.34 -19.87
CA THR A 50 2.02 12.24 -20.75
C THR A 50 2.32 10.97 -19.96
N VAL A 51 2.47 9.84 -20.66
CA VAL A 51 2.81 8.55 -20.05
C VAL A 51 4.17 8.62 -19.35
N GLU A 52 5.15 9.30 -19.95
CA GLU A 52 6.49 9.46 -19.37
C GLU A 52 6.46 10.26 -18.07
N GLU A 53 5.77 11.39 -18.04
CA GLU A 53 5.64 12.23 -16.83
C GLU A 53 4.91 11.49 -15.71
N ASN A 54 3.88 10.70 -16.05
CA ASN A 54 3.19 9.85 -15.09
C ASN A 54 4.10 8.76 -14.50
N LEU A 55 5.08 8.24 -15.27
CA LEU A 55 6.05 7.25 -14.79
C LEU A 55 7.15 7.85 -13.91
N VAL A 56 7.43 9.15 -14.04
CA VAL A 56 8.42 9.85 -13.21
C VAL A 56 7.82 10.28 -11.86
N VAL A 57 6.54 10.69 -11.87
CA VAL A 57 5.85 11.21 -10.68
C VAL A 57 5.20 10.10 -9.83
N GLY A 58 4.75 9.02 -10.46
CA GLY A 58 3.96 7.95 -9.83
C GLY A 58 4.79 6.77 -9.34
#